data_AF-A0A838QTL4-F1
#
_entry.id   AF-A0A838QTL4-F1
#
_cell.length_a   1.000
_cell.length_b   1.000
_cell.length_c   1.000
_cell.angle_alpha   90.00
_cell.angle_beta   90.00
_cell.angle_gamma   90.00
#
_symmetry.space_group_name_H-M   'P 1'
#
loop_
_entity.id
_entity.type
_entity.pdbx_description
1 polymer ?
#
loop_
_entity_poly.entity_id
_entity_poly.type
_entity_poly.pdbx_seq_one_letter_code
_entity_poly.pdbx_strand_id
1 'polypeptide(L)'
;MYLATTSAQRMGLACLLSCAWLAADVALAGIITNAHGFQIVRRLTGPAGSSSINPTSQVGIGGTDLGHMVNHNGKTYFLFGDTFSNDASEGMNGADWRNNVMAYST
;
A
#
# COMPACT_ATOMS: atom_id res chain seq x y z
N MET A 1 -13.98 -49.02 37.13
CA MET A 1 -14.44 -47.67 36.75
C MET A 1 -13.21 -46.83 36.45
N TYR A 2 -12.63 -46.96 35.27
CA TYR A 2 -11.41 -46.25 34.88
C TYR A 2 -11.44 -46.07 33.35
N LEU A 3 -10.87 -44.96 32.87
CA LEU A 3 -10.67 -44.57 31.46
C LEU A 3 -11.87 -43.97 30.71
N ALA A 4 -12.16 -42.69 30.97
CA ALA A 4 -12.84 -41.84 29.97
C ALA A 4 -12.38 -40.37 29.97
N THR A 5 -11.47 -39.95 30.85
CA THR A 5 -11.16 -38.52 31.05
C THR A 5 -9.89 -38.03 30.33
N THR A 6 -9.00 -38.92 29.91
CA THR A 6 -7.68 -38.54 29.38
C THR A 6 -7.68 -38.10 27.92
N SER A 7 -8.64 -38.54 27.10
CA SER A 7 -8.74 -38.19 25.67
C SER A 7 -9.26 -36.76 25.46
N ALA A 8 -10.33 -36.38 26.15
CA ALA A 8 -10.93 -35.04 26.05
C ALA A 8 -9.99 -33.94 26.57
N GLN A 9 -9.24 -34.22 27.64
CA GLN A 9 -8.24 -33.29 28.19
C GLN A 9 -7.04 -33.09 27.25
N ARG A 10 -6.61 -34.14 26.53
CA ARG A 10 -5.53 -34.04 25.53
C ARG A 10 -5.94 -33.26 24.29
N MET A 11 -7.20 -33.41 23.86
CA MET A 11 -7.74 -32.69 22.70
C MET A 11 -7.99 -31.20 23.00
N GLY A 12 -8.46 -30.88 24.21
CA GLY A 12 -8.62 -29.49 24.67
C GLY A 12 -7.28 -28.75 24.82
N LEU A 13 -6.25 -29.42 25.36
CA LEU A 13 -4.92 -28.82 25.52
C LEU A 13 -4.23 -28.60 24.16
N ALA A 14 -4.37 -29.53 23.22
CA ALA A 14 -3.82 -29.37 21.87
C ALA A 14 -4.48 -28.21 21.11
N CYS A 15 -5.80 -28.04 21.21
CA CYS A 15 -6.54 -26.92 20.61
C CYS A 15 -6.12 -25.57 21.19
N LEU A 16 -6.03 -25.47 22.52
CA LEU A 16 -5.60 -24.26 23.22
C LEU A 16 -4.15 -23.87 22.89
N LEU A 17 -3.26 -24.85 22.79
CA LEU A 17 -1.89 -24.62 22.32
C LEU A 17 -1.90 -24.12 20.87
N SER A 18 -2.58 -24.78 19.93
CA SER A 18 -2.64 -24.31 18.54
C SER A 18 -3.22 -22.90 18.38
N CYS A 19 -4.24 -22.53 19.16
CA CYS A 19 -4.78 -21.16 19.16
C CYS A 19 -3.80 -20.13 19.69
N ALA A 20 -3.01 -20.47 20.73
CA ALA A 20 -2.01 -19.57 21.29
C ALA A 20 -0.85 -19.29 20.32
N TRP A 21 -0.41 -20.31 19.57
CA TRP A 21 0.61 -20.15 18.53
C TRP A 21 0.09 -19.32 17.34
N LEU A 22 -1.13 -19.59 16.87
CA LEU A 22 -1.75 -18.81 15.79
C LEU A 22 -1.96 -17.33 16.17
N ALA A 23 -2.35 -17.06 17.42
CA ALA A 23 -2.52 -15.69 17.93
C ALA A 23 -1.17 -14.95 18.08
N ALA A 24 -0.10 -15.66 18.48
CA ALA A 24 1.24 -15.10 18.55
C ALA A 24 1.80 -14.80 17.15
N ASP A 25 1.56 -15.67 16.17
CA ASP A 25 1.98 -15.46 14.78
C ASP A 25 1.26 -14.27 14.12
N VAL A 26 -0.04 -14.07 14.40
CA VAL A 26 -0.78 -12.87 13.94
C VAL A 26 -0.31 -11.60 14.66
N ALA A 27 0.13 -11.69 15.92
CA ALA A 27 0.69 -10.55 16.65
C ALA A 27 2.13 -10.18 16.19
N LEU A 28 2.89 -11.16 15.68
CA LEU A 28 4.21 -10.96 15.06
C LEU A 28 4.13 -10.58 13.58
N ALA A 29 3.07 -10.99 12.88
CA ALA A 29 2.79 -10.57 11.52
C ALA A 29 2.16 -9.17 11.50
N GLY A 30 2.99 -8.15 11.24
CA GLY A 30 2.52 -7.02 10.43
C GLY A 30 2.57 -5.62 11.03
N ILE A 31 3.55 -5.30 11.88
CA ILE A 31 3.88 -3.88 12.12
C ILE A 31 5.25 -3.58 11.49
N ILE A 32 5.23 -2.86 10.38
CA ILE A 32 6.43 -2.18 9.87
C ILE A 32 6.70 -1.02 10.83
N THR A 33 7.62 -1.20 11.77
CA THR A 33 7.97 -0.17 12.76
C THR A 33 8.92 0.88 12.20
N ASN A 34 9.67 0.53 11.15
CA ASN A 34 10.62 1.43 10.51
C ASN A 34 10.91 0.95 9.08
N ALA A 35 10.96 1.89 8.14
CA ALA A 35 11.55 1.70 6.82
C ALA A 35 12.67 2.72 6.64
N HIS A 36 13.89 2.26 6.39
CA HIS A 36 15.10 3.09 6.22
C HIS A 36 16.01 2.48 5.16
N GLY A 37 17.11 3.17 4.83
CA GLY A 37 18.08 2.70 3.84
C GLY A 37 17.60 2.80 2.39
N PHE A 38 16.50 3.50 2.13
CA PHE A 38 16.07 3.83 0.79
C PHE A 38 16.61 5.19 0.36
N GLN A 39 16.83 5.32 -0.95
CA GLN A 39 17.14 6.59 -1.59
C GLN A 39 16.04 6.89 -2.60
N ILE A 40 15.46 8.08 -2.52
CA ILE A 40 14.58 8.56 -3.59
C ILE A 40 15.46 8.80 -4.82
N VAL A 41 15.33 7.93 -5.82
CA VAL A 41 16.12 8.04 -7.06
C VAL A 41 15.58 9.19 -7.90
N ARG A 42 14.28 9.18 -8.22
CA ARG A 42 13.62 10.25 -8.97
C ARG A 42 12.14 10.32 -8.62
N ARG A 43 11.59 11.53 -8.72
CA ARG A 43 10.16 11.79 -8.57
C ARG A 43 9.58 12.05 -9.95
N LEU A 44 8.53 11.31 -10.33
CA LEU A 44 8.01 11.36 -11.71
C LEU A 44 7.01 12.51 -11.93
N THR A 45 6.18 12.80 -10.93
CA THR A 45 5.14 13.83 -10.97
C THR A 45 5.30 14.80 -9.80
N GLY A 46 4.70 15.98 -9.93
CA GLY A 46 4.36 16.85 -8.80
C GLY A 46 4.60 18.33 -9.03
N PRO A 47 4.59 19.16 -7.96
CA PRO A 47 4.46 20.60 -8.15
C PRO A 47 5.67 21.26 -8.83
N ALA A 48 5.45 22.40 -9.46
CA ALA A 48 6.52 23.26 -9.96
C ALA A 48 7.49 23.65 -8.82
N GLY A 49 8.80 23.68 -9.12
CA GLY A 49 9.85 23.98 -8.14
C GLY A 49 10.29 22.80 -7.26
N SER A 50 9.67 21.63 -7.42
CA SER A 50 10.09 20.39 -6.78
C SER A 50 11.22 19.66 -7.53
N SER A 51 11.69 18.53 -6.98
CA SER A 51 12.60 17.60 -7.66
C SER A 51 11.92 16.68 -8.71
N SER A 52 10.67 16.95 -9.11
CA SER A 52 9.99 16.16 -10.15
C SER A 52 10.63 16.37 -11.52
N ILE A 53 10.81 15.27 -12.26
CA ILE A 53 11.27 15.32 -13.66
C ILE A 53 10.14 15.75 -14.62
N ASN A 54 8.88 15.59 -14.23
CA ASN A 54 7.72 16.13 -14.95
C ASN A 54 6.88 16.98 -13.99
N PRO A 55 7.05 18.32 -14.00
CA PRO A 55 6.19 19.21 -13.23
C PRO A 55 4.74 19.16 -13.74
N THR A 56 3.81 18.85 -12.84
CA THR A 56 2.39 18.58 -13.18
C THR A 56 1.41 19.55 -12.51
N SER A 57 1.89 20.68 -11.99
CA SER A 57 1.03 21.74 -11.40
C SER A 57 -0.06 22.22 -12.35
N GLN A 58 0.23 22.29 -13.65
CA GLN A 58 -0.73 22.74 -14.68
C GLN A 58 -1.97 21.85 -14.81
N VAL A 59 -1.89 20.59 -14.38
CA VAL A 59 -3.01 19.63 -14.38
C VAL A 59 -3.45 19.26 -12.96
N GLY A 60 -3.03 20.05 -11.96
CA GLY A 60 -3.41 19.83 -10.57
C GLY A 60 -2.96 18.47 -10.02
N ILE A 61 -1.78 17.99 -10.40
CA ILE A 61 -1.20 16.74 -9.86
C ILE A 61 0.08 17.08 -9.09
N GLY A 62 0.05 16.82 -7.79
CA GLY A 62 1.17 16.90 -6.86
C GLY A 62 1.89 15.57 -6.64
N GLY A 63 1.15 14.47 -6.79
CA GLY A 63 1.64 13.10 -6.74
C GLY A 63 0.55 12.08 -7.07
N THR A 64 0.96 10.84 -7.32
CA THR A 64 0.07 9.71 -7.64
C THR A 64 0.52 8.47 -6.88
N ASP A 65 -0.40 7.61 -6.50
CA ASP A 65 -0.12 6.29 -5.93
C ASP A 65 -0.13 5.20 -7.00
N LEU A 66 0.88 4.34 -6.92
CA LEU A 66 1.10 3.16 -7.77
C LEU A 66 0.76 3.38 -9.25
N GLY A 67 0.45 2.30 -9.96
CA GLY A 67 -0.13 2.34 -11.29
C GLY A 67 0.26 1.19 -12.19
N HIS A 68 -0.44 1.09 -13.33
CA HIS A 68 -0.17 0.12 -14.39
C HIS A 68 0.17 0.83 -15.69
N MET A 69 1.09 0.24 -16.45
CA MET A 69 1.44 0.70 -17.79
C MET A 69 0.81 -0.22 -18.83
N VAL A 70 0.16 0.37 -19.83
CA VAL A 70 -0.44 -0.35 -20.96
C VAL A 70 -0.02 0.30 -22.26
N ASN A 71 0.48 -0.49 -23.20
CA ASN A 71 0.74 -0.02 -24.57
C ASN A 71 -0.49 -0.24 -25.44
N HIS A 72 -0.99 0.83 -26.07
CA HIS A 72 -2.13 0.76 -26.97
C HIS A 72 -1.99 1.82 -28.07
N ASN A 73 -2.27 1.45 -29.32
CA ASN A 73 -2.22 2.35 -30.49
C ASN A 73 -0.95 3.24 -30.57
N GLY A 74 0.22 2.65 -30.30
CA GLY A 74 1.50 3.36 -30.38
C GLY A 74 1.78 4.34 -29.23
N LYS A 75 1.00 4.30 -28.15
CA LYS A 75 1.22 5.10 -26.94
C LYS A 75 1.34 4.21 -25.70
N THR A 76 2.17 4.64 -24.76
CA THR A 76 2.19 4.09 -23.41
C THR A 76 1.26 4.91 -22.53
N TYR A 77 0.26 4.25 -21.99
CA TYR A 77 -0.67 4.82 -21.01
C TYR A 77 -0.24 4.44 -19.61
N PHE A 78 -0.34 5.39 -18.70
CA PHE A 78 -0.11 5.22 -17.27
C PHE A 78 -1.44 5.38 -16.56
N LEU A 79 -1.89 4.32 -15.90
CA LEU A 79 -3.11 4.27 -15.10
C LEU A 79 -2.71 4.40 -13.63
N PHE A 80 -3.02 5.52 -13.00
CA PHE A 80 -2.65 5.79 -11.61
C PHE A 80 -3.83 5.55 -10.68
N GLY A 81 -3.52 5.17 -9.44
CA GLY A 81 -4.49 5.11 -8.36
C GLY A 81 -4.70 6.48 -7.72
N ASP A 82 -4.68 6.51 -6.40
CA ASP A 82 -4.93 7.70 -5.60
C ASP A 82 -4.05 8.87 -6.03
N THR A 83 -4.68 9.98 -6.40
CA THR A 83 -3.98 11.13 -6.97
C THR A 83 -4.38 12.41 -6.27
N PHE A 84 -3.39 13.23 -5.92
CA PHE A 84 -3.52 14.42 -5.07
C PHE A 84 -2.97 15.66 -5.78
N SER A 85 -3.49 16.85 -5.45
CA SER A 85 -3.08 18.12 -6.07
C SER A 85 -1.84 18.74 -5.44
N ASN A 86 -1.59 18.48 -4.17
CA ASN A 86 -0.43 18.90 -3.39
C ASN A 86 0.33 17.68 -2.83
N ASP A 87 1.44 17.91 -2.13
CA ASP A 87 2.12 16.81 -1.42
C ASP A 87 1.11 16.09 -0.52
N ALA A 88 1.30 14.78 -0.33
CA ALA A 88 0.35 13.85 0.29
C ALA A 88 -0.08 14.17 1.74
N SER A 89 0.24 15.36 2.27
CA SER A 89 -0.14 15.85 3.60
C SER A 89 -1.65 15.90 3.85
N GLU A 90 -2.49 16.03 2.81
CA GLU A 90 -3.95 15.97 2.98
C GLU A 90 -4.51 14.54 2.91
N GLY A 91 -3.74 13.59 2.39
CA GLY A 91 -4.08 12.18 2.36
C GLY A 91 -5.46 11.85 1.77
N MET A 92 -5.98 10.72 2.23
CA MET A 92 -7.30 10.18 1.94
C MET A 92 -8.38 11.19 2.41
N ASN A 93 -9.06 11.83 1.45
CA ASN A 93 -10.14 12.83 1.52
C ASN A 93 -9.72 14.31 1.47
N GLY A 94 -8.49 14.59 1.01
CA GLY A 94 -8.12 15.97 0.62
C GLY A 94 -9.03 16.52 -0.49
N ALA A 95 -9.18 17.84 -0.54
CA ALA A 95 -10.17 18.53 -1.39
C ALA A 95 -10.08 18.20 -2.90
N ASP A 96 -8.90 17.79 -3.38
CA ASP A 96 -8.63 17.48 -4.80
C ASP A 96 -8.20 16.01 -5.05
N TRP A 97 -8.52 15.10 -4.12
CA TRP A 97 -8.22 13.69 -4.31
C TRP A 97 -9.11 13.06 -5.39
N ARG A 98 -8.48 12.33 -6.30
CA ARG A 98 -9.12 11.47 -7.30
C ARG A 98 -8.72 10.02 -7.10
N ASN A 99 -9.69 9.11 -7.20
CA ASN A 99 -9.46 7.67 -7.07
C ASN A 99 -8.64 7.06 -8.23
N ASN A 100 -8.65 7.70 -9.40
CA ASN A 100 -7.86 7.30 -10.55
C ASN A 100 -7.64 8.46 -11.51
N VAL A 101 -6.51 8.45 -12.20
CA VAL A 101 -6.24 9.29 -13.37
C VAL A 101 -5.41 8.52 -14.40
N MET A 102 -5.36 9.05 -15.63
CA MET A 102 -4.56 8.50 -16.72
C MET A 102 -3.63 9.57 -17.30
N ALA A 103 -2.40 9.17 -17.62
CA ALA A 103 -1.49 9.92 -18.50
C ALA A 103 -1.08 9.06 -19.70
N TYR A 104 -0.52 9.68 -20.73
CA TYR A 104 -0.01 8.97 -21.90
C TYR A 104 1.29 9.58 -22.42
N SER A 105 2.10 8.76 -23.10
CA SER A 105 3.29 9.22 -23.80
C SER A 105 2.93 9.98 -25.07
N THR A 106 3.55 11.14 -25.27
CA THR A 106 3.42 11.92 -26.51
C THR A 106 4.17 11.27 -27.65
#